data_AF-A0A2V6T9I4-F1
#
_entry.id   AF-A0A2V6T9I4-F1
#
_cell.length_a   1.000
_cell.length_b   1.000
_cell.length_c   1.000
_cell.angle_alpha   90.00
_cell.angle_beta   90.00
_cell.angle_gamma   90.00
#
_symmetry.space_group_name_H-M   'P 1'
#
loop_
_entity.id
_entity.type
_entity.pdbx_description
1 polymer ?
#
loop_
_entity_poly.entity_id
_entity_poly.type
_entity_poly.pdbx_seq_one_letter_code
_entity_poly.pdbx_strand_id
1 'polypeptide(L)'
;HVAWGLAFYLCFMTIRGLQAPILANVMQQDASAEDRASVLSIAALVFRLSFVVVGPPIGALVDRAGMETALGVLAVVLGALALLTFSGFARAHHVMPRD
;
A
#
# COMPACT_ATOMS: atom_id res chain seq x y z
N HIS A 1 21.04 3.94 -16.87
CA HIS A 1 20.13 4.51 -15.84
C HIS A 1 18.65 4.44 -16.22
N VAL A 2 18.25 4.83 -17.46
CA VAL A 2 16.84 4.80 -17.90
C VAL A 2 16.20 3.41 -17.84
N ALA A 3 16.90 2.35 -18.25
CA ALA A 3 16.36 0.98 -18.21
C ALA A 3 15.97 0.50 -16.81
N TRP A 4 16.76 0.84 -15.79
CA TRP A 4 16.47 0.49 -14.40
C TRP A 4 15.29 1.29 -13.84
N GLY A 5 15.19 2.59 -14.18
CA GLY A 5 14.03 3.41 -13.80
C GLY A 5 12.74 2.90 -14.45
N LEU A 6 12.80 2.48 -15.72
CA LEU A 6 11.67 1.89 -16.42
C LEU A 6 11.24 0.56 -15.80
N ALA A 7 12.18 -0.33 -15.53
CA ALA A 7 11.89 -1.61 -14.87
C ALA A 7 11.24 -1.41 -13.50
N PHE A 8 11.78 -0.48 -12.70
CA PHE A 8 11.21 -0.10 -11.40
C PHE A 8 9.78 0.45 -11.55
N TYR A 9 9.57 1.38 -12.48
CA TYR A 9 8.26 1.96 -12.75
C TYR A 9 7.23 0.90 -13.16
N LEU A 10 7.59 -0.01 -14.08
CA LEU A 10 6.71 -1.08 -14.52
C LEU A 10 6.37 -2.05 -13.38
N CYS A 11 7.37 -2.43 -12.58
CA CYS A 11 7.16 -3.28 -11.41
C CYS A 11 6.20 -2.61 -10.41
N PHE A 12 6.47 -1.34 -10.07
CA PHE A 12 5.62 -0.57 -9.17
C PHE A 12 4.19 -0.45 -9.69
N MET A 13 4.01 -0.12 -10.97
CA MET A 13 2.69 0.01 -11.60
C MET A 13 1.94 -1.32 -11.64
N THR A 14 2.65 -2.42 -11.86
CA THR A 14 2.08 -3.78 -11.81
C THR A 14 1.59 -4.14 -10.42
N ILE A 15 2.42 -3.94 -9.39
CA ILE A 15 2.04 -4.19 -7.99
C ILE A 15 0.84 -3.33 -7.60
N ARG A 16 0.86 -2.04 -7.97
CA ARG A 16 -0.26 -1.11 -7.72
C ARG A 16 -1.55 -1.57 -8.39
N GLY A 17 -1.48 -2.03 -9.63
CA GLY A 17 -2.64 -2.53 -10.38
C GLY A 17 -3.24 -3.81 -9.79
N LEU A 18 -2.40 -4.71 -9.25
CA LEU A 18 -2.83 -5.97 -8.63
C LEU A 18 -3.37 -5.79 -7.21
N GLN A 19 -2.92 -4.78 -6.47
CA GLN A 19 -3.31 -4.59 -5.08
C GLN A 19 -4.84 -4.40 -4.90
N ALA A 20 -5.46 -3.57 -5.75
CA ALA A 20 -6.89 -3.28 -5.67
C ALA A 20 -7.79 -4.53 -5.87
N PRO A 21 -7.63 -5.33 -6.94
CA PRO A 21 -8.45 -6.53 -7.14
C PRO A 21 -8.20 -7.61 -6.08
N ILE A 22 -6.96 -7.79 -5.61
CA ILE A 22 -6.65 -8.75 -4.54
C ILE A 22 -7.40 -8.36 -3.25
N LEU A 23 -7.31 -7.09 -2.85
CA LEU A 23 -7.98 -6.61 -1.64
C LEU A 23 -9.51 -6.69 -1.76
N ALA A 24 -10.06 -6.29 -2.91
CA ALA A 24 -11.49 -6.39 -3.16
C ALA A 24 -11.99 -7.84 -3.12
N ASN A 25 -11.22 -8.79 -3.64
CA ASN A 25 -11.56 -10.20 -3.59
C ASN A 25 -11.62 -10.72 -2.14
N VAL A 26 -10.62 -10.40 -1.31
CA VAL A 26 -10.63 -10.78 0.12
C VAL A 26 -11.84 -10.18 0.83
N MET A 27 -12.08 -8.87 0.67
CA MET A 27 -13.23 -8.20 1.28
C MET A 27 -14.59 -8.80 0.86
N GLN A 28 -14.73 -9.23 -0.40
CA GLN A 28 -15.96 -9.84 -0.90
C GLN A 28 -16.16 -11.29 -0.46
N GLN A 29 -15.08 -12.02 -0.13
CA GLN A 29 -15.17 -13.37 0.44
C GLN A 29 -15.72 -13.33 1.87
N ASP A 30 -15.37 -12.30 2.64
CA ASP A 30 -15.83 -12.10 4.02
C ASP A 30 -17.23 -11.45 4.11
N ALA A 31 -17.69 -10.80 3.04
CA ALA A 31 -18.97 -10.09 3.01
C ALA A 31 -20.15 -10.92 2.47
N SER A 32 -21.34 -10.71 3.07
CA SER A 32 -22.61 -11.26 2.58
C SER A 32 -22.89 -10.80 1.14
N ALA A 33 -23.55 -11.63 0.32
CA ALA A 33 -23.80 -11.31 -1.09
C ALA A 33 -24.58 -10.00 -1.30
N GLU A 34 -25.43 -9.63 -0.34
CA GLU A 34 -26.23 -8.39 -0.34
C GLU A 34 -25.37 -7.16 -0.05
N ASP A 35 -24.35 -7.28 0.81
CA ASP A 35 -23.54 -6.15 1.26
C ASP A 35 -22.28 -5.89 0.42
N ARG A 36 -21.92 -6.78 -0.52
CA ARG A 36 -20.67 -6.67 -1.31
C ARG A 36 -20.48 -5.32 -1.98
N ALA A 37 -21.55 -4.77 -2.57
CA ALA A 37 -21.50 -3.48 -3.24
C ALA A 37 -21.25 -2.33 -2.25
N SER A 38 -21.90 -2.37 -1.08
CA SER A 38 -21.73 -1.39 -0.01
C SER A 38 -20.32 -1.43 0.56
N VAL A 39 -19.79 -2.63 0.85
CA VAL A 39 -18.41 -2.83 1.32
C VAL A 39 -17.41 -2.29 0.31
N LEU A 40 -17.58 -2.59 -0.98
CA LEU A 40 -16.68 -2.11 -2.03
C LEU A 40 -16.74 -0.58 -2.19
N SER A 41 -17.92 0.02 -2.06
CA SER A 41 -18.10 1.48 -2.09
C SER A 41 -17.38 2.17 -0.93
N ILE A 42 -17.54 1.64 0.30
CA ILE A 42 -16.84 2.13 1.49
C ILE A 42 -15.33 1.98 1.34
N ALA A 43 -14.85 0.84 0.85
CA ALA A 43 -13.42 0.62 0.61
C ALA A 43 -12.85 1.66 -0.37
N ALA A 44 -13.56 1.94 -1.47
CA ALA A 44 -13.16 2.97 -2.42
C ALA A 44 -13.23 4.39 -1.83
N LEU A 45 -14.22 4.70 -0.97
CA LEU A 45 -14.31 5.98 -0.26
C LEU A 45 -13.14 6.17 0.70
N VAL A 46 -12.82 5.17 1.52
CA VAL A 46 -11.71 5.20 2.48
C VAL A 46 -10.38 5.36 1.75
N PHE A 47 -10.19 4.68 0.62
CA PHE A 47 -9.02 4.83 -0.22
C PHE A 47 -8.87 6.28 -0.71
N ARG A 48 -9.94 6.86 -1.25
CA ARG A 48 -9.93 8.27 -1.71
C ARG A 48 -9.65 9.24 -0.56
N LEU A 49 -10.28 9.05 0.59
CA LEU A 49 -10.08 9.91 1.75
C LEU A 49 -8.63 9.84 2.25
N SER A 50 -8.05 8.64 2.26
CA SER A 50 -6.64 8.43 2.57
C SER A 50 -5.74 9.23 1.61
N PHE A 51 -6.05 9.25 0.31
CA PHE A 51 -5.32 10.06 -0.67
C PHE A 51 -5.46 11.57 -0.42
N VAL A 52 -6.63 12.04 0.00
CA VAL A 52 -6.85 13.46 0.34
C VAL A 52 -6.05 13.86 1.59
N VAL A 53 -5.89 12.95 2.55
CA VAL A 53 -5.13 13.22 3.77
C VAL A 53 -3.62 13.15 3.52
N VAL A 54 -3.16 12.17 2.73
CA VAL A 54 -1.72 11.89 2.52
C VAL A 54 -1.13 12.69 1.36
N GLY A 55 -1.94 13.01 0.34
CA GLY A 55 -1.50 13.72 -0.86
C GLY A 55 -0.92 15.11 -0.58
N PRO A 56 -1.63 16.02 0.11
CA PRO A 56 -1.13 17.37 0.37
C PRO A 56 0.16 17.43 1.20
N PRO A 57 0.34 16.63 2.27
CA PRO A 57 1.63 16.56 2.98
C PRO A 57 2.79 16.12 2.09
N ILE A 58 2.58 15.10 1.24
CA ILE A 58 3.61 14.63 0.31
C ILE A 58 3.89 15.70 -0.75
N GLY A 59 2.86 16.33 -1.31
CA GLY A 59 3.01 17.42 -2.27
C GLY A 59 3.79 18.60 -1.70
N ALA A 60 3.42 19.05 -0.49
CA ALA A 60 4.13 20.12 0.21
C ALA A 60 5.60 19.73 0.52
N LEU A 61 5.89 18.46 0.77
CA LEU A 61 7.26 17.97 0.95
C LEU A 61 8.06 18.04 -0.35
N VAL A 62 7.46 17.63 -1.47
CA VAL A 62 8.08 17.74 -2.81
C VAL A 62 8.35 19.20 -3.16
N ASP A 63 7.39 20.09 -2.93
CA ASP A 63 7.51 21.51 -3.26
C ASP A 63 8.60 22.22 -2.44
N ARG A 64 8.81 21.82 -1.18
CA ARG A 64 9.79 22.46 -0.26
C ARG A 64 11.18 21.84 -0.27
N ALA A 65 11.26 20.51 -0.31
CA ALA A 65 12.50 19.76 -0.14
C ALA A 65 13.00 19.10 -1.44
N GLY A 66 12.24 19.22 -2.52
CA GLY A 66 12.54 18.62 -3.81
C GLY A 66 12.09 17.15 -3.92
N MET A 67 12.02 16.69 -5.16
CA MET A 67 11.53 15.35 -5.49
C MET A 67 12.43 14.24 -4.94
N GLU A 68 13.76 14.41 -4.98
CA GLU A 68 14.71 13.40 -4.49
C GLU A 68 14.56 13.16 -2.98
N THR A 69 14.50 14.23 -2.18
CA THR A 69 14.28 14.15 -0.73
C THR A 69 12.94 13.50 -0.40
N ALA A 70 11.87 13.91 -1.11
CA ALA A 70 10.54 13.35 -0.88
C ALA A 70 10.48 11.84 -1.19
N LEU A 71 11.08 11.41 -2.30
CA LEU A 71 11.18 9.99 -2.66
C LEU A 71 12.04 9.22 -1.66
N GLY A 72 13.16 9.79 -1.20
CA GLY A 72 14.03 9.18 -0.19
C GLY A 72 13.32 8.99 1.16
N VAL A 73 12.62 10.01 1.65
CA VAL A 73 11.79 9.93 2.87
C VAL A 73 10.72 8.86 2.71
N LEU A 74 10.01 8.84 1.58
CA LEU A 74 8.96 7.87 1.33
C LEU A 74 9.51 6.43 1.28
N ALA A 75 10.69 6.23 0.68
CA ALA A 75 11.36 4.94 0.63
C ALA A 75 11.75 4.43 2.03
N VAL A 76 12.29 5.31 2.89
CA VAL A 76 12.66 4.95 4.27
C VAL A 76 11.43 4.63 5.09
N VAL A 77 10.39 5.47 5.04
CA VAL A 77 9.16 5.29 5.83
C VAL A 77 8.43 4.02 5.41
N LEU A 78 8.21 3.81 4.10
CA LEU A 78 7.53 2.61 3.60
C LEU A 78 8.37 1.35 3.81
N GLY A 79 9.69 1.44 3.62
CA GLY A 79 10.61 0.33 3.88
C GLY A 79 10.62 -0.09 5.34
N ALA A 80 10.70 0.87 6.27
CA ALA A 80 10.63 0.61 7.71
C ALA A 80 9.29 -0.01 8.10
N LEU A 81 8.17 0.52 7.57
CA LEU A 81 6.84 -0.02 7.83
C LEU A 81 6.71 -1.46 7.32
N ALA A 82 7.22 -1.75 6.11
CA ALA A 82 7.24 -3.08 5.55
C ALA A 82 8.08 -4.06 6.38
N LEU A 83 9.24 -3.63 6.89
CA LEU A 83 10.07 -4.44 7.78
C LEU A 83 9.39 -4.69 9.14
N LEU A 84 8.68 -3.71 9.69
CA LEU A 84 7.93 -3.84 10.94
C LEU A 84 6.77 -4.83 10.78
N THR A 85 5.97 -4.72 9.71
CA THR A 85 4.87 -5.65 9.46
C THR A 85 5.39 -7.05 9.15
N PHE A 86 6.45 -7.17 8.35
CA PHE A 86 7.08 -8.46 8.05
C PHE A 86 7.68 -9.11 9.29
N SER A 87 8.38 -8.37 10.14
CA SER A 87 8.94 -8.90 11.39
C SER A 87 7.85 -9.27 12.39
N GLY A 88 6.74 -8.52 12.46
CA GLY A 88 5.56 -8.90 13.24
C GLY A 88 4.94 -10.21 12.75
N PHE A 89 4.76 -10.35 11.44
CA PHE A 89 4.26 -11.58 10.82
C PHE A 89 5.20 -12.77 11.03
N ALA A 90 6.51 -12.58 10.86
CA ALA A 90 7.51 -13.61 11.11
C ALA A 90 7.51 -14.05 12.58
N ARG A 91 7.42 -13.10 13.52
CA ARG A 91 7.30 -13.40 14.96
C ARG A 91 6.04 -14.19 15.28
N ALA A 92 4.90 -13.85 14.67
CA ALA A 92 3.66 -14.60 14.85
C ALA A 92 3.75 -16.04 14.32
N HIS A 93 4.45 -16.26 13.20
CA HIS A 93 4.65 -17.60 12.63
C HIS A 93 5.65 -18.48 13.40
N HIS A 94 6.56 -17.89 14.19
CA HIS A 94 7.49 -18.65 15.04
C HIS A 94 6.86 -19.16 16.37
N VAL A 95 5.62 -18.78 16.70
CA VAL A 95 4.95 -19.10 17.97
C VAL A 95 3.85 -20.18 17.81
N MET A 96 3.77 -20.88 16.68
CA MET A 96 2.88 -22.05 16.54
C MET A 96 3.68 -23.35 16.67
N PRO A 97 3.71 -24.01 17.85
CA PRO A 97 4.12 -25.40 17.95
C PRO A 97 3.24 -26.23 17.02
N ARG A 98 3.88 -27.08 16.22
CA ARG A 98 3.20 -28.13 15.47
C ARG A 98 2.92 -29.25 16.47
N ASP A 99 1.71 -29.27 16.98
CA ASP A 99 1.14 -30.41 17.70
C ASP A 99 0.16 -31.12 16.76
#